data_AF-A0A2V3A0C9-F1
#
_entry.id   AF-A0A2V3A0C9-F1
#
_cell.length_a   1.000
_cell.length_b   1.000
_cell.length_c   1.000
_cell.angle_alpha   90.00
_cell.angle_beta   90.00
_cell.angle_gamma   90.00
#
_symmetry.space_group_name_H-M   'P 1'
#
loop_
_entity.id
_entity.type
_entity.pdbx_description
1 polymer ?
#
loop_
_entity_poly.entity_id
_entity_poly.type
_entity_poly.pdbx_seq_one_letter_code
_entity_poly.pdbx_strand_id
1 'polypeptide(L)' 'MEILEGINWALLAPFVIVQLILMVVAIFDLVRIEKANGPKWVWALVILFINLLGPLIYFIFGRRSY' A
#
# COMPACT_ATOMS: atom_id res chain seq x y z
N MET A 1 14.71 9.79 -23.12
CA MET A 1 15.70 9.07 -22.29
C MET A 1 16.45 10.04 -21.39
N GLU A 2 16.86 11.22 -21.86
CA GLU A 2 17.57 12.25 -21.06
C GLU A 2 16.87 12.65 -19.73
N ILE A 3 15.54 12.74 -19.71
CA ILE A 3 14.75 13.08 -18.51
C ILE A 3 14.90 12.09 -17.35
N LEU A 4 15.14 10.80 -17.62
CA LEU A 4 15.29 9.78 -16.58
C LEU A 4 16.71 9.74 -16.02
N GLU A 5 17.69 10.14 -16.83
CA GLU A 5 19.11 10.19 -16.45
C GLU A 5 19.40 11.35 -15.48
N GLY A 6 18.62 12.42 -15.53
CA GLY A 6 18.69 13.53 -14.57
C GLY A 6 18.04 13.25 -13.21
N ILE A 7 17.35 12.12 -13.04
CA ILE A 7 16.67 11.78 -11.78
C ILE A 7 17.67 11.18 -10.79
N ASN A 8 17.76 11.78 -9.61
CA ASN A 8 18.52 11.20 -8.50
C ASN A 8 17.72 10.07 -7.84
N TRP A 9 17.90 8.85 -8.36
CA TRP A 9 17.24 7.64 -7.87
C TRP A 9 17.53 7.35 -6.39
N ALA A 10 18.69 7.76 -5.85
CA ALA A 10 19.00 7.57 -4.44
C ALA A 10 18.09 8.39 -3.52
N LEU A 11 17.58 9.54 -3.98
CA LEU A 11 16.59 10.33 -3.22
C LEU A 11 15.19 9.73 -3.28
N LEU A 12 14.82 9.09 -4.40
CA LEU A 12 13.49 8.49 -4.57
C LEU A 12 13.39 7.07 -3.98
N ALA A 13 14.48 6.32 -3.97
CA ALA A 13 14.50 4.93 -3.52
C ALA A 13 13.88 4.72 -2.13
N PRO A 14 14.15 5.55 -1.10
CA PRO A 14 13.52 5.39 0.21
C PRO A 14 11.98 5.46 0.16
N PHE A 15 11.42 6.39 -0.61
CA PHE A 15 9.97 6.54 -0.75
C PHE A 15 9.33 5.33 -1.43
N VAL A 16 9.96 4.84 -2.50
CA VAL A 16 9.51 3.64 -3.22
C VAL A 16 9.60 2.41 -2.31
N ILE A 17 10.70 2.25 -1.56
CA ILE A 17 10.88 1.14 -0.62
C ILE A 17 9.81 1.16 0.46
N VAL A 18 9.56 2.32 1.09
CA VAL A 18 8.51 2.46 2.10
C VAL A 18 7.13 2.13 1.50
N GLN A 19 6.83 2.65 0.31
CA GLN A 19 5.57 2.34 -0.38
C GLN A 19 5.41 0.84 -0.62
N LEU A 20 6.44 0.15 -1.12
CA LEU A 20 6.39 -1.29 -1.39
C LEU A 20 6.24 -2.10 -0.10
N ILE A 21 6.99 -1.77 0.96
CA ILE A 21 6.86 -2.41 2.26
C ILE A 21 5.43 -2.25 2.79
N LEU A 22 4.90 -1.01 2.78
CA LEU A 22 3.57 -0.71 3.27
C LEU A 22 2.49 -1.50 2.51
N MET A 23 2.62 -1.56 1.19
CA MET A 23 1.71 -2.32 0.31
C MET A 23 1.76 -3.82 0.59
N VAL A 24 2.96 -4.42 0.67
CA VAL A 24 3.13 -5.85 0.95
C VAL A 24 2.56 -6.21 2.32
N VAL A 25 2.87 -5.42 3.35
CA VAL A 25 2.35 -5.65 4.70
C VAL A 25 0.83 -5.53 4.73
N ALA A 26 0.24 -4.55 4.03
CA ALA A 26 -1.21 -4.39 3.97
C ALA A 26 -1.92 -5.54 3.25
N ILE A 27 -1.38 -6.01 2.13
CA ILE A 27 -1.91 -7.19 1.42
C ILE A 27 -1.82 -8.43 2.32
N PHE A 28 -0.68 -8.65 2.98
CA PHE A 28 -0.50 -9.80 3.85
C PHE A 28 -1.46 -9.77 5.04
N ASP A 29 -1.63 -8.61 5.67
CA ASP A 29 -2.60 -8.41 6.75
C ASP A 29 -4.04 -8.67 6.26
N LEU A 30 -4.42 -8.14 5.09
CA LEU A 30 -5.75 -8.33 4.49
C LEU A 30 -6.09 -9.80 4.22
N VAL A 31 -5.10 -10.57 3.75
CA VAL A 31 -5.27 -12.02 3.53
C VAL A 31 -5.45 -12.74 4.87
N ARG A 32 -4.70 -12.34 5.91
CA ARG A 32 -4.66 -13.01 7.22
C ARG A 32 -5.88 -12.74 8.09
N ILE A 33 -6.46 -11.53 8.07
CA ILE A 33 -7.63 -11.21 8.90
C ILE A 33 -8.85 -12.00 8.45
N GLU A 34 -9.74 -12.46 9.35
CA GLU A 34 -10.94 -13.18 8.92
C GLU A 34 -11.98 -12.25 8.28
N LYS A 35 -12.17 -11.07 8.87
CA LYS A 35 -13.17 -10.09 8.44
C LYS A 35 -12.53 -8.71 8.35
N ALA A 36 -12.62 -8.10 7.19
CA ALA A 36 -12.35 -6.67 6.99
C ALA A 36 -13.65 -5.88 7.19
N ASN A 37 -13.54 -4.55 7.30
CA ASN A 37 -14.70 -3.66 7.24
C ASN A 37 -15.22 -3.60 5.80
N GLY A 38 -16.16 -4.48 5.46
CA GLY A 38 -16.67 -4.67 4.09
C GLY A 38 -15.94 -5.79 3.33
N PRO A 39 -16.16 -5.90 2.01
CA PRO A 39 -15.59 -6.99 1.22
C PRO A 39 -14.06 -6.86 1.10
N LYS A 40 -13.33 -7.95 1.37
CA LYS A 40 -11.85 -7.95 1.29
C LYS A 40 -11.31 -7.54 -0.08
N TRP A 41 -12.00 -7.91 -1.16
CA TRP A 41 -11.55 -7.59 -2.52
C TRP A 41 -11.53 -6.07 -2.79
N VAL A 42 -12.43 -5.30 -2.16
CA VAL A 42 -12.44 -3.84 -2.28
C VAL A 42 -11.17 -3.26 -1.67
N TRP A 43 -10.76 -3.78 -0.50
CA TRP A 43 -9.54 -3.36 0.18
C TRP A 43 -8.28 -3.72 -0.62
N ALA A 44 -8.26 -4.87 -1.31
CA ALA A 44 -7.16 -5.20 -2.21
C ALA A 44 -7.01 -4.17 -3.33
N LEU A 45 -8.12 -3.73 -3.95
CA LEU A 45 -8.09 -2.67 -4.95
C LEU A 45 -7.62 -1.33 -4.36
N VAL A 46 -8.11 -0.95 -3.19
CA VAL A 46 -7.69 0.27 -2.49
C VAL A 46 -6.18 0.27 -2.25
N ILE A 47 -5.63 -0.84 -1.73
CA ILE A 47 -4.20 -0.98 -1.45
C ILE A 47 -3.35 -0.87 -2.72
N LEU A 48 -3.79 -1.46 -3.83
CA LEU A 48 -3.02 -1.54 -5.08
C LEU A 48 -3.09 -0.26 -5.93
N PHE A 49 -4.23 0.44 -5.94
CA PHE A 49 -4.49 1.51 -6.90
C PHE A 49 -4.40 2.93 -6.30
N ILE A 50 -4.37 3.08 -4.98
CA ILE A 50 -4.39 4.41 -4.31
C ILE A 50 -2.98 4.81 -3.80
N ASN A 51 -1.92 4.22 -4.36
CA ASN A 51 -0.52 4.48 -4.00
C ASN A 51 -0.29 4.38 -2.47
N LEU A 52 0.52 5.27 -1.88
CA LEU A 52 0.80 5.28 -0.45
C LEU A 52 -0.46 5.43 0.42
N LEU A 53 -1.49 6.12 -0.09
CA LEU A 53 -2.73 6.34 0.65
C LEU A 53 -3.56 5.05 0.77
N GLY A 54 -3.51 4.15 -0.21
CA GLY A 54 -4.26 2.89 -0.19
C GLY A 54 -4.02 2.01 1.05
N PRO A 55 -2.76 1.60 1.30
CA PRO A 55 -2.40 0.85 2.50
C PRO A 55 -2.73 1.61 3.80
N LEU A 56 -2.54 2.94 3.84
CA LEU A 56 -2.85 3.75 5.03
C LEU A 56 -4.36 3.74 5.34
N ILE A 57 -5.20 3.96 4.34
CA ILE A 57 -6.67 3.90 4.48
C ILE A 57 -7.09 2.48 4.91
N TYR A 58 -6.48 1.45 4.34
CA TYR A 58 -6.75 0.06 4.76
C TYR A 58 -6.43 -0.16 6.24
N PHE A 59 -5.27 0.27 6.73
CA PHE A 59 -4.91 0.06 8.14
C PHE A 59 -5.81 0.84 9.10
N ILE A 60 -6.27 2.04 8.72
CA ILE A 60 -7.12 2.88 9.57
C ILE A 60 -8.58 2.41 9.54
N PHE A 61 -9.12 2.14 8.36
CA PHE A 61 -10.56 1.90 8.17
C PHE A 61 -10.89 0.47 7.75
N GLY A 62 -10.00 -0.22 7.05
CA GLY A 62 -10.24 -1.57 6.53
C GLY A 62 -10.02 -2.67 7.55
N ARG A 63 -9.03 -2.49 8.44
CA ARG A 63 -8.77 -3.41 9.54
C ARG A 63 -9.86 -3.27 10.60
N ARG A 64 -10.60 -4.36 10.82
CA ARG A 64 -11.60 -4.42 11.87
C ARG A 64 -10.89 -4.63 13.21
N SER A 65 -10.77 -3.57 13.98
CA SER A 65 -10.45 -3.66 15.41
C SER A 65 -11.72 -4.18 16.10
N TYR A 66 -11.61 -5.33 16.77
CA TYR A 66 -12.70 -5.88 17.58
C TYR A 66 -13.14 -4.91 18.66
#